data_AF-A0AAD5J8B1-F1
#
_entry.id   AF-A0AAD5J8B1-F1
#
_cell.length_a   1.000
_cell.length_b   1.000
_cell.length_c   1.000
_cell.angle_alpha   90.00
_cell.angle_beta   90.00
_cell.angle_gamma   90.00
#
_symmetry.space_group_name_H-M   'P 1'
#
loop_
_entity.id
_entity.type
_entity.pdbx_description
1 polymer ?
#
loop_
_entity_poly.entity_id
_entity_poly.type
_entity_poly.pdbx_seq_one_letter_code
_entity_poly.pdbx_strand_id
1 'polypeptide(L)'
;MFDKIIEKIGGENGSKKLKMGGSQSQKIKGTVVLMKKNVLDFNDFNASLLDRFHELLGKRVSLQLVSAVNGDSEANGLRGKVGEPAYLEDWITTITPLVAGESAFKVTFDFDEEIGVPGAFIIKNNHHSEFYLKTLTLDDVPGQGRIHFVCNSWVYPAKHYKYDRVFFTNQASNCH
;
A
#
# COMPACT_ATOMS: atom_id res chain seq x y z
N MET A 1 12.19 60.87 1.84
CA MET A 1 10.80 60.50 2.14
C MET A 1 10.54 59.18 1.42
N PHE A 2 10.81 58.00 1.97
CA PHE A 2 10.98 57.55 3.35
C PHE A 2 12.12 56.53 3.47
N ASP A 3 12.62 56.42 4.70
CA ASP A 3 13.91 55.88 5.09
C ASP A 3 14.03 54.35 5.16
N LYS A 4 15.30 53.94 5.05
CA LYS A 4 15.95 52.70 5.53
C LYS A 4 15.40 52.21 6.88
N ILE A 5 15.24 50.88 7.03
CA ILE A 5 15.14 50.04 8.26
C ILE A 5 14.65 48.67 7.71
N ILE A 6 15.32 47.50 7.77
CA ILE A 6 16.14 46.82 8.80
C ILE A 6 17.14 45.87 8.10
N GLU A 7 18.42 45.98 8.48
CA GLU A 7 19.42 44.93 8.30
C GLU A 7 19.88 44.49 9.70
N LYS A 8 19.45 43.30 10.12
CA LYS A 8 20.07 42.37 11.10
C LYS A 8 18.99 41.44 11.68
N ILE A 9 19.10 40.15 11.35
CA ILE A 9 19.29 39.03 12.29
C ILE A 9 19.75 37.86 11.42
N GLY A 10 20.92 37.32 11.75
CA GLY A 10 21.53 36.21 11.04
C GLY A 10 20.97 34.85 11.46
N GLY A 11 21.35 33.84 10.67
CA GLY A 11 21.34 32.43 11.05
C GLY A 11 20.06 31.67 10.71
N GLU A 12 20.02 31.00 9.57
CA GLU A 12 20.17 29.54 9.47
C GLU A 12 19.83 29.06 8.05
N ASN A 13 20.79 28.36 7.46
CA ASN A 13 20.62 27.61 6.21
C ASN A 13 19.63 26.46 6.44
N GLY A 14 18.36 26.73 6.18
CA GLY A 14 17.37 25.69 5.92
C GLY A 14 16.95 25.80 4.47
N SER A 15 17.53 24.99 3.59
CA SER A 15 17.01 24.73 2.25
C SER A 15 15.65 24.04 2.35
N LYS A 16 14.62 24.77 2.77
CA LYS A 16 13.23 24.37 2.59
C LYS A 16 12.96 24.46 1.09
N LYS A 17 13.15 23.32 0.42
CA LYS A 17 12.67 23.09 -0.94
C LYS A 17 11.15 23.27 -0.90
N LEU A 18 10.71 24.48 -1.20
CA LEU A 18 9.34 24.82 -1.51
C LEU A 18 8.92 23.93 -2.68
N LYS A 19 8.17 22.85 -2.40
CA LYS A 19 7.43 22.13 -3.44
C LYS A 19 6.26 23.01 -3.85
N MET A 20 6.55 23.97 -4.73
CA MET A 20 5.56 24.65 -5.56
C MET A 20 5.25 23.76 -6.75
N GLY A 21 3.98 23.46 -6.95
CA GLY A 21 3.49 22.74 -8.13
C GLY A 21 2.52 21.64 -7.74
N GLY A 22 1.22 21.90 -7.89
CA GLY A 22 0.20 20.87 -7.87
C GLY A 22 0.39 19.93 -9.06
N SER A 23 1.28 18.94 -8.92
CA SER A 23 1.22 17.74 -9.73
C SER A 23 0.01 16.96 -9.24
N GLN A 24 -0.91 16.61 -10.14
CA GLN A 24 -1.91 15.61 -9.79
C GLN A 24 -1.14 14.34 -9.43
N SER A 25 -1.18 13.96 -8.14
CA SER A 25 -0.62 12.69 -7.68
C SER A 25 -1.25 11.59 -8.53
N GLN A 26 -0.44 10.99 -9.40
CA GLN A 26 -0.92 9.92 -10.26
C GLN A 26 -1.34 8.75 -9.37
N LYS A 27 -2.42 8.06 -9.71
CA LYS A 27 -2.95 6.96 -8.89
C LYS A 27 -2.91 5.66 -9.66
N ILE A 28 -2.40 4.61 -9.00
CA ILE A 28 -2.52 3.23 -9.50
C ILE A 28 -3.65 2.56 -8.73
N LYS A 29 -4.62 2.02 -9.48
CA LYS A 29 -5.70 1.23 -8.90
C LYS A 29 -5.30 -0.24 -8.85
N GLY A 30 -5.68 -0.89 -7.77
CA GLY A 30 -5.47 -2.31 -7.58
C GLY A 30 -6.74 -3.04 -7.15
N THR A 31 -6.76 -4.33 -7.46
CA THR A 31 -7.76 -5.27 -6.96
C THR A 31 -7.06 -6.40 -6.20
N VAL A 32 -7.41 -6.57 -4.93
CA VAL A 32 -6.90 -7.63 -4.05
C VAL A 32 -7.96 -8.69 -3.88
N VAL A 33 -7.62 -9.95 -4.17
CA VAL A 33 -8.52 -11.11 -3.96
C VAL A 33 -8.01 -11.93 -2.79
N LEU A 34 -8.89 -12.22 -1.83
CA LEU A 34 -8.57 -13.00 -0.64
C LEU A 34 -9.76 -13.80 -0.13
N MET A 35 -9.49 -14.79 0.73
CA MET A 35 -10.48 -15.54 1.47
C MET A 35 -10.31 -15.27 2.96
N LYS A 36 -11.40 -14.90 3.64
CA LYS A 36 -11.41 -14.75 5.11
C LYS A 36 -11.53 -16.14 5.73
N LYS A 37 -10.78 -16.40 6.83
CA LYS A 37 -10.73 -17.72 7.48
C LYS A 37 -12.11 -18.26 7.89
N ASN A 38 -13.05 -17.36 8.21
CA ASN A 38 -14.41 -17.69 8.56
C ASN A 38 -15.36 -17.15 7.49
N VAL A 39 -15.76 -18.00 6.54
CA VAL A 39 -16.80 -17.68 5.53
C VAL A 39 -18.19 -17.47 6.20
N LEU A 40 -18.31 -17.80 7.50
CA LEU A 40 -19.51 -17.61 8.34
C LEU A 40 -19.44 -16.39 9.28
N ASP A 41 -18.27 -15.76 9.48
CA ASP A 41 -18.11 -14.56 10.34
C ASP A 41 -18.80 -13.32 9.76
N PHE A 42 -19.23 -13.37 8.51
CA PHE A 42 -19.99 -12.28 7.90
C PHE A 42 -21.31 -12.02 8.64
N ASN A 43 -21.87 -13.04 9.32
CA ASN A 43 -23.09 -12.89 10.09
C ASN A 43 -22.83 -12.32 11.50
N ASP A 44 -21.71 -12.68 12.12
CA ASP A 44 -21.32 -12.23 13.47
C ASP A 44 -20.77 -10.79 13.47
N PHE A 45 -20.15 -10.39 12.35
CA PHE A 45 -19.68 -9.02 12.15
C PHE A 45 -20.84 -8.02 12.28
N ASN A 46 -22.03 -8.29 11.74
CA ASN A 46 -23.17 -7.37 11.88
C ASN A 46 -23.63 -7.15 13.33
N ALA A 47 -23.50 -8.17 14.20
CA ALA A 47 -23.91 -8.05 15.60
C ALA A 47 -22.82 -7.46 16.50
N SER A 48 -21.53 -7.73 16.22
CA SER A 48 -20.41 -7.29 17.07
C SER A 48 -19.74 -5.98 16.61
N LEU A 49 -20.11 -5.44 15.45
CA LEU A 49 -19.43 -4.31 14.83
C LEU A 49 -19.85 -2.94 15.35
N LEU A 50 -21.09 -2.80 15.82
CA LEU A 50 -21.61 -1.49 16.23
C LEU A 50 -20.79 -0.90 17.39
N ASP A 51 -20.30 -1.75 18.30
CA ASP A 51 -19.55 -1.34 19.50
C ASP A 51 -18.05 -1.09 19.26
N ARG A 52 -17.47 -1.60 18.16
CA ARG A 52 -16.03 -1.44 17.82
C ARG A 52 -15.76 -0.33 16.81
N PHE A 53 -16.79 0.43 16.44
CA PHE A 53 -16.80 1.26 15.23
C PHE A 53 -16.09 2.62 15.38
N HIS A 54 -15.62 3.02 16.56
CA HIS A 54 -15.07 4.38 16.76
C HIS A 54 -13.56 4.56 16.55
N GLU A 55 -12.76 3.48 16.47
CA GLU A 55 -11.28 3.62 16.39
C GLU A 55 -10.62 2.96 15.16
N LEU A 56 -11.32 2.11 14.41
CA LEU A 56 -10.69 1.15 13.48
C LEU A 56 -11.24 1.17 12.05
N LEU A 57 -11.82 2.29 11.63
CA LEU A 57 -12.41 2.45 10.30
C LEU A 57 -11.32 2.80 9.28
N GLY A 58 -10.79 1.77 8.61
CA GLY A 58 -10.13 1.95 7.32
C GLY A 58 -8.65 1.53 7.23
N LYS A 59 -7.93 1.34 8.34
CA LYS A 59 -6.48 1.06 8.31
C LYS A 59 -6.05 -0.33 8.81
N ARG A 60 -6.87 -1.35 8.52
CA ARG A 60 -6.59 -2.72 9.01
C ARG A 60 -5.61 -3.50 8.14
N VAL A 61 -5.64 -3.32 6.83
CA VAL A 61 -4.70 -4.00 5.92
C VAL A 61 -4.07 -2.96 5.01
N SER A 62 -2.74 -2.88 5.03
CA SER A 62 -1.99 -1.94 4.19
C SER A 62 -1.06 -2.67 3.24
N LEU A 63 -0.85 -2.06 2.07
CA LEU A 63 0.04 -2.53 1.03
C LEU A 63 1.01 -1.39 0.65
N GLN A 64 2.26 -1.71 0.40
CA GLN A 64 3.27 -0.77 -0.11
C GLN A 64 3.95 -1.38 -1.33
N LEU A 65 3.99 -0.64 -2.44
CA LEU A 65 4.69 -1.09 -3.64
C LEU A 65 6.20 -0.98 -3.44
N VAL A 66 6.94 -1.94 -3.99
CA VAL A 66 8.39 -1.99 -3.97
C VAL A 66 8.89 -1.99 -5.41
N SER A 67 9.78 -1.05 -5.71
CA SER A 67 10.37 -0.89 -7.04
C SER A 67 11.21 -2.10 -7.45
N ALA A 68 11.12 -2.47 -8.73
CA ALA A 68 12.03 -3.40 -9.39
C ALA A 68 13.26 -2.71 -10.01
N VAL A 69 13.18 -1.40 -10.25
CA VAL A 69 14.11 -0.67 -11.14
C VAL A 69 14.88 0.43 -10.43
N ASN A 70 14.36 0.96 -9.33
CA ASN A 70 14.94 2.06 -8.58
C ASN A 70 15.31 1.59 -7.17
N GLY A 71 16.58 1.79 -6.80
CA GLY A 71 17.08 1.47 -5.47
C GLY A 71 16.76 2.55 -4.44
N ASP A 72 16.58 2.14 -3.19
CA ASP A 72 16.48 3.03 -2.04
C ASP A 72 17.88 3.57 -1.70
N SER A 73 18.05 4.89 -1.84
CA SER A 73 19.28 5.60 -1.53
C SER A 73 19.72 5.43 -0.08
N GLU A 74 18.79 5.30 0.87
CA GLU A 74 19.11 5.08 2.29
C GLU A 74 19.66 3.67 2.54
N ALA A 75 19.32 2.72 1.67
CA ALA A 75 19.80 1.34 1.70
C ALA A 75 20.98 1.09 0.74
N ASN A 76 21.72 2.14 0.35
CA ASN A 76 22.80 2.08 -0.64
C ASN A 76 22.38 1.45 -1.98
N GLY A 77 21.10 1.52 -2.35
CA GLY A 77 20.55 0.92 -3.56
C GLY A 77 20.37 -0.61 -3.50
N LEU A 78 20.64 -1.26 -2.37
CA LEU A 78 20.52 -2.72 -2.22
C LEU A 78 19.08 -3.22 -2.04
N ARG A 79 18.12 -2.30 -1.90
CA ARG A 79 16.69 -2.58 -1.78
C ARG A 79 15.93 -1.73 -2.78
N GLY A 80 14.85 -2.26 -3.34
CA GLY A 80 13.94 -1.46 -4.16
C GLY A 80 13.31 -0.34 -3.34
N LYS A 81 13.14 0.84 -3.95
CA LYS A 81 12.44 1.97 -3.33
C LYS A 81 11.02 1.54 -2.92
N VAL A 82 10.63 1.89 -1.70
CA VAL A 82 9.32 1.54 -1.12
C VAL A 82 8.39 2.75 -1.18
N GLY A 83 7.16 2.56 -1.66
CA GLY A 83 6.14 3.59 -1.69
C GLY A 83 5.39 3.78 -0.38
N GLU A 84 4.52 4.80 -0.37
CA GLU A 84 3.61 5.07 0.74
C GLU A 84 2.57 3.95 0.92
N PRO A 85 2.10 3.72 2.16
CA PRO A 85 1.09 2.71 2.45
C PRO A 85 -0.28 3.09 1.87
N ALA A 86 -0.81 2.21 1.03
CA ALA A 86 -2.21 2.21 0.61
C ALA A 86 -3.01 1.20 1.42
N TYR A 87 -4.30 1.44 1.62
CA TYR A 87 -5.16 0.59 2.45
C TYR A 87 -6.25 -0.06 1.60
N LEU A 88 -6.67 -1.27 2.00
CA LEU A 88 -7.84 -1.88 1.39
C LEU A 88 -9.09 -1.03 1.65
N GLU A 89 -9.71 -0.59 0.55
CA GLU A 89 -10.95 0.16 0.55
C GLU A 89 -12.11 -0.76 0.92
N ASP A 90 -13.10 -0.22 1.64
CA ASP A 90 -14.34 -0.91 1.99
C ASP A 90 -14.15 -2.30 2.64
N TRP A 91 -13.06 -2.52 3.37
CA TRP A 91 -12.78 -3.77 4.10
C TRP A 91 -13.95 -4.26 4.96
N ILE A 92 -14.77 -3.30 5.43
CA ILE A 92 -15.92 -3.48 6.31
C ILE A 92 -17.23 -3.66 5.52
N THR A 93 -17.37 -2.98 4.37
CA THR A 93 -18.67 -2.71 3.72
C THR A 93 -18.89 -3.50 2.43
N THR A 94 -17.85 -3.97 1.75
CA THR A 94 -18.01 -4.59 0.43
C THR A 94 -17.90 -6.11 0.52
N ILE A 95 -19.03 -6.78 0.33
CA ILE A 95 -19.14 -8.21 0.06
C ILE A 95 -19.67 -8.34 -1.37
N THR A 96 -18.78 -8.30 -2.35
CA THR A 96 -19.09 -8.89 -3.67
C THR A 96 -18.37 -10.22 -3.71
N PRO A 97 -19.06 -11.34 -3.42
CA PRO A 97 -18.47 -12.65 -3.62
C PRO A 97 -18.18 -12.81 -5.11
N LEU A 98 -16.90 -12.97 -5.48
CA LEU A 98 -16.55 -13.34 -6.86
C LEU A 98 -16.92 -14.80 -7.12
N VAL A 99 -16.70 -15.66 -6.12
CA VAL A 99 -17.05 -17.09 -6.01
C VAL A 99 -17.26 -17.37 -4.51
N ALA A 100 -17.95 -18.46 -4.15
CA ALA A 100 -18.15 -18.85 -2.75
C ALA A 100 -16.83 -18.86 -1.95
N GLY A 101 -16.72 -17.98 -0.95
CA GLY A 101 -15.55 -17.85 -0.07
C GLY A 101 -14.50 -16.81 -0.48
N GLU A 102 -14.56 -16.26 -1.69
CA GLU A 102 -13.61 -15.24 -2.18
C GLU A 102 -14.21 -13.83 -2.14
N SER A 103 -13.40 -12.86 -1.71
CA SER A 103 -13.75 -11.44 -1.69
C SER A 103 -12.71 -10.61 -2.43
N ALA A 104 -13.19 -9.63 -3.20
CA ALA A 104 -12.34 -8.66 -3.89
C ALA A 104 -12.44 -7.29 -3.23
N PHE A 105 -11.28 -6.69 -2.96
CA PHE A 105 -11.16 -5.35 -2.40
C PHE A 105 -10.42 -4.44 -3.37
N LYS A 106 -10.82 -3.18 -3.40
CA LYS A 106 -10.07 -2.14 -4.11
C LYS A 106 -8.97 -1.58 -3.22
N VAL A 107 -7.92 -1.09 -3.85
CA VAL A 107 -6.84 -0.35 -3.20
C VAL A 107 -6.36 0.67 -4.21
N THR A 108 -6.11 1.89 -3.75
CA THR A 108 -5.58 2.96 -4.59
C THR A 108 -4.27 3.45 -4.02
N PHE A 109 -3.20 3.33 -4.81
CA PHE A 109 -1.86 3.79 -4.45
C PHE A 109 -1.63 5.19 -5.00
N ASP A 110 -1.12 6.09 -4.16
CA ASP A 110 -0.50 7.32 -4.65
C ASP A 110 0.84 6.93 -5.28
N PHE A 111 0.93 7.09 -6.60
CA PHE A 111 2.07 6.66 -7.38
C PHE A 111 3.13 7.77 -7.40
N ASP A 112 4.24 7.48 -6.74
CA ASP A 112 5.47 8.25 -6.85
C ASP A 112 6.25 7.75 -8.08
N GLU A 113 6.48 8.62 -9.07
CA GLU A 113 7.24 8.30 -10.28
C GLU A 113 8.66 7.80 -9.95
N GLU A 114 9.23 8.20 -8.81
CA GLU A 114 10.52 7.72 -8.35
C GLU A 114 10.49 6.23 -7.93
N ILE A 115 9.32 5.63 -7.71
CA ILE A 115 9.18 4.17 -7.54
C ILE A 115 9.39 3.46 -8.88
N GLY A 116 9.06 4.09 -10.01
CA GLY A 116 9.13 3.44 -11.32
C GLY A 116 8.24 2.20 -11.40
N VAL A 117 8.79 1.08 -11.90
CA VAL A 117 8.03 -0.16 -12.10
C VAL A 117 7.98 -1.00 -10.82
N PRO A 118 6.79 -1.33 -10.27
CA PRO A 118 6.66 -2.23 -9.13
C PRO A 118 7.03 -3.68 -9.47
N GLY A 119 7.95 -4.27 -8.71
CA GLY A 119 8.33 -5.69 -8.81
C GLY A 119 7.89 -6.55 -7.63
N ALA A 120 7.55 -5.91 -6.51
CA ALA A 120 7.06 -6.56 -5.32
C ALA A 120 6.09 -5.64 -4.56
N PHE A 121 5.41 -6.17 -3.56
CA PHE A 121 4.72 -5.38 -2.56
C PHE A 121 4.88 -5.97 -1.17
N ILE A 122 4.88 -5.08 -0.17
CA ILE A 122 4.78 -5.42 1.24
C ILE A 122 3.32 -5.40 1.64
N ILE A 123 2.88 -6.36 2.47
CA ILE A 123 1.55 -6.36 3.08
C ILE A 123 1.63 -6.46 4.60
N LYS A 124 0.84 -5.62 5.29
CA LYS A 124 0.68 -5.65 6.75
C LYS A 124 -0.77 -5.87 7.09
N ASN A 125 -1.03 -6.92 7.86
CA ASN A 125 -2.35 -7.23 8.39
C ASN A 125 -2.44 -6.78 9.85
N ASN A 126 -2.97 -5.59 10.11
CA ASN A 126 -3.30 -5.10 11.45
C ASN A 126 -4.71 -5.54 11.91
N HIS A 127 -5.36 -6.44 11.18
CA HIS A 127 -6.56 -7.15 11.65
C HIS A 127 -6.20 -8.20 12.71
N HIS A 128 -7.17 -8.60 13.53
CA HIS A 128 -6.95 -9.60 14.58
C HIS A 128 -6.92 -11.05 14.04
N SER A 129 -7.62 -11.31 12.93
CA SER A 129 -7.64 -12.60 12.23
C SER A 129 -6.76 -12.61 10.98
N GLU A 130 -6.20 -13.77 10.66
CA GLU A 130 -5.55 -14.06 9.39
C GLU A 130 -6.54 -14.19 8.22
N PHE A 131 -6.03 -14.02 7.01
CA PHE A 131 -6.75 -14.29 5.76
C PHE A 131 -5.82 -14.96 4.75
N TYR A 132 -6.40 -15.64 3.77
CA TYR A 132 -5.67 -16.23 2.66
C TYR A 132 -5.64 -15.26 1.48
N LEU A 133 -4.48 -14.70 1.18
CA LEU A 133 -4.26 -13.80 0.05
C LEU A 133 -4.07 -14.61 -1.24
N LYS A 134 -4.95 -14.40 -2.22
CA LYS A 134 -4.84 -15.06 -3.54
C LYS A 134 -4.00 -14.21 -4.48
N THR A 135 -4.45 -12.99 -4.77
CA THR A 135 -3.82 -12.14 -5.79
C THR A 135 -3.88 -10.66 -5.46
N LEU A 136 -2.93 -9.90 -6.01
CA LEU A 136 -3.05 -8.47 -6.25
C LEU A 136 -2.92 -8.24 -7.76
N THR A 137 -3.82 -7.44 -8.34
CA THR A 137 -3.72 -6.96 -9.71
C THR A 137 -3.64 -5.45 -9.69
N LEU A 138 -2.61 -4.86 -10.30
CA LEU A 138 -2.50 -3.43 -10.53
C LEU A 138 -2.89 -3.15 -11.98
N ASP A 139 -3.76 -2.16 -12.17
CA ASP A 139 -4.20 -1.70 -13.48
C ASP A 139 -3.50 -0.37 -13.82
N ASP A 140 -3.28 -0.14 -15.12
CA ASP A 140 -2.76 1.12 -15.69
C ASP A 140 -1.42 1.60 -15.11
N VAL A 141 -0.50 0.66 -14.83
CA VAL A 141 0.86 1.00 -14.39
C VAL A 141 1.65 1.64 -15.55
N PRO A 142 2.25 2.83 -15.39
CA PRO A 142 2.98 3.50 -16.45
C PRO A 142 4.08 2.63 -17.06
N GLY A 143 4.11 2.54 -18.39
CA GLY A 143 5.12 1.79 -19.14
C GLY A 143 5.01 0.25 -19.04
N GLN A 144 4.05 -0.28 -18.29
CA GLN A 144 3.86 -1.74 -18.10
C GLN A 144 2.42 -2.21 -18.35
N GLY A 145 1.43 -1.35 -18.10
CA GLY A 145 0.01 -1.72 -18.16
C GLY A 145 -0.40 -2.51 -16.93
N ARG A 146 -0.93 -3.72 -17.11
CA ARG A 146 -1.43 -4.55 -16.01
C ARG A 146 -0.30 -5.39 -15.40
N ILE A 147 -0.15 -5.33 -14.08
CA ILE A 147 0.78 -6.17 -13.31
C ILE A 147 -0.01 -7.11 -12.40
N HIS A 148 0.33 -8.40 -12.42
CA HIS A 148 -0.35 -9.42 -11.64
C HIS A 148 0.60 -10.12 -10.66
N PHE A 149 0.16 -10.23 -9.42
CA PHE A 149 0.86 -10.90 -8.33
C PHE A 149 0.06 -12.14 -7.90
N VAL A 150 0.62 -13.32 -8.11
CA VAL A 150 0.04 -14.59 -7.64
C VAL A 150 0.65 -14.91 -6.28
N CYS A 151 -0.14 -14.77 -5.22
CA CYS A 151 0.35 -14.78 -3.85
C CYS A 151 0.14 -16.14 -3.17
N ASN A 152 -1.10 -16.65 -3.22
CA ASN A 152 -1.51 -17.95 -2.65
C ASN A 152 -0.92 -18.27 -1.27
N SER A 153 -1.14 -17.39 -0.29
CA SER A 153 -0.58 -17.57 1.05
C SER A 153 -1.46 -16.98 2.15
N TRP A 154 -1.41 -17.59 3.33
CA TRP A 154 -1.93 -17.02 4.57
C TRP A 154 -1.12 -15.80 5.02
N VAL A 155 -1.85 -14.74 5.41
CA VAL A 155 -1.32 -13.49 5.98
C VAL A 155 -1.85 -13.32 7.40
N TYR A 156 -1.06 -13.76 8.37
CA TYR A 156 -1.31 -13.56 9.80
C TYR A 156 -1.25 -12.10 10.22
N PRO A 157 -1.86 -11.76 11.37
CA PRO A 157 -1.70 -10.45 11.98
C PRO A 157 -0.23 -10.05 12.13
N ALA A 158 0.10 -8.80 11.83
CA ALA A 158 1.46 -8.27 11.73
C ALA A 158 2.27 -8.48 13.02
N LYS A 159 1.60 -8.45 14.18
CA LYS A 159 2.18 -8.74 15.50
C LYS A 159 2.83 -10.13 15.62
N HIS A 160 2.52 -11.06 14.73
CA HIS A 160 3.11 -12.40 14.70
C HIS A 160 4.37 -12.51 13.83
N TYR A 161 4.76 -11.44 13.14
CA TYR A 161 5.98 -11.42 12.33
C TYR A 161 7.04 -10.50 12.95
N LYS A 162 8.31 -10.89 12.77
CA LYS A 162 9.47 -10.04 13.04
C LYS A 162 9.95 -9.29 11.79
N TYR A 163 9.27 -9.51 10.66
CA TYR A 163 9.64 -9.04 9.33
C TYR A 163 8.39 -8.72 8.52
N ASP A 164 8.56 -7.94 7.46
CA ASP A 164 7.48 -7.59 6.55
C ASP A 164 7.22 -8.73 5.55
N ARG A 165 5.93 -9.06 5.33
CA ARG A 165 5.53 -10.05 4.33
C ARG A 165 5.62 -9.41 2.94
N VAL A 166 6.36 -10.05 2.05
CA VAL A 166 6.61 -9.57 0.67
C VAL A 166 6.10 -10.59 -0.34
N PHE A 167 5.52 -10.10 -1.44
CA PHE A 167 5.14 -10.89 -2.60
C PHE A 167 5.70 -10.25 -3.88
N PHE A 168 6.13 -11.08 -4.82
CA PHE A 168 6.78 -10.65 -6.07
C PHE A 168 5.84 -10.82 -7.26
N THR A 169 6.11 -10.07 -8.33
CA THR A 169 5.44 -10.32 -9.62
C THR A 169 5.78 -11.71 -10.14
N ASN A 170 4.95 -12.25 -11.02
CA ASN A 170 5.17 -13.55 -11.64
C ASN A 170 6.18 -13.53 -12.80
N GLN A 171 6.94 -12.44 -12.98
CA GLN A 171 7.95 -12.37 -14.03
C GLN A 171 9.17 -13.18 -13.59
N ALA A 172 9.58 -14.14 -14.44
CA ALA A 172 10.82 -14.87 -14.22
C ALA A 172 12.02 -13.96 -14.52
N SER A 173 12.90 -13.75 -13.54
CA SER A 173 14.18 -13.09 -13.75
C SER A 173 15.21 -14.10 -14.22
N ASN A 174 15.86 -13.83 -15.36
CA ASN A 174 17.05 -14.57 -15.76
C ASN A 174 18.24 -14.05 -14.96
N CYS A 175 18.91 -14.92 -14.20
CA CYS A 175 20.21 -14.61 -13.63
C CYS A 175 21.25 -14.58 -14.77
N HIS A 176 21.99 -13.49 -14.89
CA HIS A 176 23.19 -13.40 -15.74
C HIS A 176 24.42 -13.65 -14.88
#